data_AF-W4HAX6-F1
#
_entry.id   AF-W4HAX6-F1
#
_cell.length_a   1.000
_cell.length_b   1.000
_cell.length_c   1.000
_cell.angle_alpha   90.00
_cell.angle_beta   90.00
_cell.angle_gamma   90.00
#
_symmetry.space_group_name_H-M   'P 1'
#
loop_
_entity.id
_entity.type
_entity.pdbx_description
1 polymer ?
#
loop_
_entity_poly.entity_id
_entity_poly.type
_entity_poly.pdbx_seq_one_letter_code
_entity_poly.pdbx_strand_id
1 'polypeptide(L)'
;MKIYVLTCCAVLHLATGTELVPSHDGLRFVKPTTCDERECPHGGCVFRDCNEPVSCKGGLCDFINCKSPDCGGGVCTIVEAEDGSCPGGLCNFVKPKRSLKEDYCTGGLCLVDSKGQVSSPGSLSE
;
A
#
# COMPACT_ATOMS: atom_id res chain seq x y z
N MET A 1 -34.78 41.34 35.22
CA MET A 1 -34.25 39.96 35.15
C MET A 1 -34.07 39.62 33.67
N LYS A 2 -32.82 39.55 33.16
CA LYS A 2 -32.52 39.24 31.75
C LYS A 2 -32.09 37.78 31.66
N ILE A 3 -32.86 36.98 30.92
CA ILE A 3 -32.55 35.57 30.63
C ILE A 3 -31.59 35.57 29.44
N TYR A 4 -30.34 35.18 29.67
CA TYR A 4 -29.35 34.96 28.61
C TYR A 4 -29.44 33.50 28.17
N VAL A 5 -30.09 33.27 27.03
CA VAL A 5 -30.09 31.95 26.38
C VAL A 5 -28.73 31.79 25.70
N LEU A 6 -27.81 31.07 26.34
CA LEU A 6 -26.60 30.58 25.70
C LEU A 6 -26.99 29.46 24.73
N THR A 7 -27.09 29.81 23.44
CA THR A 7 -27.12 28.83 22.35
C THR A 7 -25.74 28.18 22.25
N CYS A 8 -25.63 26.98 22.81
CA CYS A 8 -24.49 26.08 22.64
C CYS A 8 -24.50 25.58 21.19
N CYS A 9 -23.83 26.30 20.27
CA CYS A 9 -23.52 25.79 18.94
C CYS A 9 -22.45 24.70 19.08
N ALA A 10 -22.89 23.47 19.39
CA ALA A 10 -22.07 22.29 19.22
C ALA A 10 -21.81 22.11 17.72
N VAL A 11 -20.65 22.60 17.27
CA VAL A 11 -20.12 22.27 15.95
C VAL A 11 -19.83 20.77 15.99
N LEU A 12 -20.74 19.96 15.45
CA LEU A 12 -20.44 18.57 15.12
C LEU A 12 -19.34 18.59 14.05
N HIS A 13 -18.08 18.55 14.48
CA HIS A 13 -17.04 18.02 13.62
C HIS A 13 -17.37 16.55 13.41
N LEU A 14 -17.97 16.22 12.27
CA LEU A 14 -17.94 14.86 11.75
C LEU A 14 -16.48 14.51 11.55
N ALA A 15 -15.88 13.89 12.56
CA ALA A 15 -14.66 13.12 12.38
C ALA A 15 -15.03 11.99 11.43
N THR A 16 -14.79 12.19 10.13
CA THR A 16 -14.77 11.11 9.15
C THR A 16 -13.58 10.23 9.52
N GLY A 17 -13.78 9.34 10.49
CA GLY A 17 -12.86 8.24 10.73
C GLY A 17 -12.71 7.52 9.40
N THR A 18 -11.49 7.48 8.87
CA THR A 18 -11.19 6.68 7.68
C THR A 18 -11.41 5.24 8.09
N GLU A 19 -12.56 4.69 7.72
CA GLU A 19 -12.90 3.31 8.02
C GLU A 19 -11.83 2.41 7.41
N LEU A 20 -11.21 1.57 8.24
CA LEU A 20 -10.25 0.61 7.76
C LEU A 20 -10.97 -0.36 6.83
N VAL A 21 -10.31 -0.72 5.73
CA VAL A 21 -10.85 -1.67 4.77
C VAL A 21 -10.08 -2.99 4.86
N PRO A 22 -10.72 -4.12 4.56
CA PRO A 22 -9.99 -5.37 4.44
C PRO A 22 -8.86 -5.25 3.40
N SER A 23 -7.71 -5.83 3.73
CA SER A 23 -6.62 -6.01 2.78
C SER A 23 -7.02 -6.97 1.66
N HIS A 24 -6.30 -6.94 0.55
CA HIS A 24 -6.51 -7.83 -0.59
C HIS A 24 -6.50 -9.32 -0.20
N ASP A 25 -5.69 -9.71 0.79
CA ASP A 25 -5.65 -11.10 1.29
C ASP A 25 -6.86 -11.48 2.16
N GLY A 26 -7.67 -10.50 2.57
CA GLY A 26 -8.82 -10.68 3.45
C GLY A 26 -8.50 -11.07 4.90
N LEU A 27 -7.21 -11.12 5.27
CA LEU A 27 -6.75 -11.54 6.59
C LEU A 27 -6.51 -10.37 7.54
N ARG A 28 -6.35 -9.17 7.00
CA ARG A 28 -5.93 -7.96 7.73
C ARG A 28 -6.74 -6.75 7.30
N PHE A 29 -6.57 -5.65 8.02
CA PHE A 29 -7.19 -4.37 7.71
C PHE A 29 -6.13 -3.32 7.42
N VAL A 30 -6.38 -2.47 6.44
CA VAL A 30 -5.50 -1.40 5.96
C VAL A 30 -6.27 -0.10 5.86
N LYS A 31 -5.57 1.02 6.03
CA LYS A 31 -6.12 2.37 5.93
C LYS A 31 -6.17 2.78 4.46
N PRO A 32 -7.32 3.26 3.95
CA PRO A 32 -7.36 3.94 2.67
C PRO A 32 -6.43 5.16 2.66
N THR A 33 -5.51 5.20 1.70
CA THR A 33 -4.48 6.23 1.58
C THR A 33 -4.58 6.88 0.21
N THR A 34 -4.57 8.21 0.19
CA THR A 34 -4.71 8.96 -1.05
C THR A 34 -3.41 8.96 -1.86
N CYS A 35 -3.50 9.10 -3.19
CA CYS A 35 -2.30 9.18 -4.04
C CYS A 35 -1.46 10.44 -3.79
N ASP A 36 -2.04 11.47 -3.16
CA ASP A 36 -1.33 12.71 -2.80
C ASP A 36 -0.37 12.52 -1.62
N GLU A 37 -0.61 11.52 -0.76
CA GLU A 37 0.29 11.20 0.36
C GLU A 37 1.63 10.62 -0.12
N ARG A 38 1.64 9.94 -1.29
CA ARG A 38 2.80 9.33 -1.97
C ARG A 38 3.56 8.25 -1.20
N GLU A 39 3.59 8.30 0.12
CA GLU A 39 4.39 7.41 0.95
C GLU A 39 3.59 6.88 2.15
N CYS A 40 3.77 5.60 2.45
CA CYS A 40 3.28 4.96 3.67
C CYS A 40 4.46 4.38 4.47
N PRO A 41 5.18 5.20 5.25
CA PRO A 41 6.35 4.74 5.99
C PRO A 41 5.98 3.79 7.14
N HIS A 42 4.79 3.95 7.73
CA HIS A 42 4.33 3.15 8.86
C HIS A 42 3.73 1.79 8.47
N GLY A 43 3.40 1.61 7.20
CA GLY A 43 2.69 0.42 6.72
C GLY A 43 1.19 0.46 6.98
N GLY A 44 0.49 -0.60 6.58
CA GLY A 44 -0.96 -0.73 6.80
C GLY A 44 -1.80 0.15 5.89
N CYS A 45 -1.34 0.45 4.67
CA CYS A 45 -2.01 1.36 3.74
C CYS A 45 -2.60 0.65 2.53
N VAL A 46 -3.63 1.22 1.92
CA VAL A 46 -4.07 0.85 0.57
C VAL A 46 -4.14 2.06 -0.34
N PHE A 47 -3.38 1.98 -1.43
CA PHE A 47 -3.41 2.94 -2.54
C PHE A 47 -4.23 2.35 -3.69
N ARG A 48 -5.06 3.17 -4.33
CA ARG A 48 -5.88 2.76 -5.47
C ARG A 48 -5.73 3.74 -6.63
N ASP A 49 -5.60 3.22 -7.84
CA ASP A 49 -5.68 3.98 -9.10
C ASP A 49 -4.68 5.15 -9.19
N CYS A 50 -3.52 5.02 -8.54
CA CYS A 50 -2.51 6.07 -8.54
C CYS A 50 -1.73 6.06 -9.86
N ASN A 51 -1.89 7.12 -10.67
CA ASN A 51 -1.12 7.34 -11.90
C ASN A 51 0.34 7.71 -11.64
N GLU A 52 0.61 8.13 -10.42
CA GLU A 52 1.90 8.59 -9.98
C GLU A 52 2.57 7.57 -9.05
N PRO A 53 3.91 7.57 -8.94
CA PRO A 53 4.61 6.65 -8.05
C PRO A 53 4.16 6.82 -6.59
N VAL A 54 3.95 5.68 -5.92
CA VAL A 54 3.61 5.60 -4.49
C VAL A 54 4.46 4.52 -3.83
N SER A 55 4.85 4.71 -2.57
CA SER A 55 5.75 3.80 -1.88
C SER A 55 5.25 3.37 -0.50
N CYS A 56 5.66 2.18 -0.07
CA CYS A 56 5.41 1.68 1.28
C CYS A 56 6.65 1.03 1.85
N LYS A 57 7.13 1.53 2.98
CA LYS A 57 8.33 1.01 3.67
C LYS A 57 7.99 0.17 4.90
N GLY A 58 6.85 0.46 5.56
CA GLY A 58 6.44 -0.26 6.79
C GLY A 58 5.78 -1.61 6.54
N GLY A 59 5.44 -1.93 5.29
CA GLY A 59 4.76 -3.16 4.90
C GLY A 59 3.28 -3.19 5.25
N LEU A 60 2.66 -4.35 5.06
CA LEU A 60 1.20 -4.52 5.07
C LEU A 60 0.50 -3.50 4.16
N CYS A 61 0.95 -3.42 2.91
CA CYS A 61 0.44 -2.43 1.96
C CYS A 61 -0.18 -3.08 0.73
N ASP A 62 -1.33 -2.56 0.31
CA ASP A 62 -1.97 -2.96 -0.93
C ASP A 62 -1.90 -1.82 -1.95
N PHE A 63 -1.42 -2.15 -3.15
CA PHE A 63 -1.40 -1.25 -4.29
C PHE A 63 -2.32 -1.82 -5.35
N ILE A 64 -3.49 -1.22 -5.52
CA ILE A 64 -4.52 -1.73 -6.44
C ILE A 64 -4.58 -0.80 -7.65
N ASN A 65 -4.28 -1.34 -8.82
CA ASN A 65 -4.31 -0.60 -10.08
C ASN A 65 -3.42 0.66 -10.08
N CYS A 66 -2.29 0.63 -9.37
CA CYS A 66 -1.33 1.74 -9.37
C CYS A 66 -0.33 1.60 -10.53
N LYS A 67 0.14 2.73 -11.06
CA LYS A 67 1.08 2.74 -12.18
C LYS A 67 2.48 2.26 -11.79
N SER A 68 3.01 2.74 -10.66
CA SER A 68 4.39 2.46 -10.24
C SER A 68 4.52 2.36 -8.71
N PRO A 69 3.98 1.30 -8.08
CA PRO A 69 4.13 1.05 -6.66
C PRO A 69 5.53 0.55 -6.30
N ASP A 70 6.06 1.02 -5.17
CA ASP A 70 7.33 0.57 -4.59
C ASP A 70 7.11 -0.01 -3.18
N CYS A 71 7.55 -1.25 -2.96
CA CYS A 71 7.53 -1.90 -1.65
C CYS A 71 8.96 -2.02 -1.11
N GLY A 72 9.29 -1.19 -0.12
CA GLY A 72 10.59 -1.18 0.53
C GLY A 72 10.72 -2.17 1.69
N GLY A 73 9.63 -2.73 2.22
CA GLY A 73 9.70 -3.58 3.40
C GLY A 73 8.37 -4.20 3.83
N GLY A 74 8.47 -5.18 4.74
CA GLY A 74 7.35 -5.95 5.28
C GLY A 74 6.62 -6.78 4.22
N VAL A 75 5.29 -6.79 4.20
CA VAL A 75 4.48 -7.58 3.25
C VAL A 75 3.66 -6.66 2.36
N CYS A 76 3.78 -6.75 1.04
CA CYS A 76 2.99 -5.94 0.11
C CYS A 76 2.24 -6.80 -0.90
N THR A 77 1.02 -6.38 -1.25
CA THR A 77 0.27 -6.93 -2.37
C THR A 77 0.16 -5.89 -3.47
N ILE A 78 0.61 -6.22 -4.67
CA ILE A 78 0.62 -5.33 -5.83
C ILE A 78 -0.32 -5.92 -6.88
N VAL A 79 -1.52 -5.38 -6.99
CA VAL A 79 -2.64 -5.94 -7.75
C VAL A 79 -2.87 -5.11 -9.01
N GLU A 80 -2.85 -5.76 -10.18
CA GLU A 80 -3.17 -5.13 -11.48
C GLU A 80 -2.38 -3.84 -11.76
N ALA A 81 -1.16 -3.75 -11.22
CA ALA A 81 -0.28 -2.60 -11.43
C ALA A 81 0.33 -2.61 -12.84
N GLU A 82 0.61 -1.42 -13.38
CA GLU A 82 1.33 -1.27 -14.65
C GLU A 82 2.83 -1.52 -14.51
N ASP A 83 3.43 -1.22 -13.37
CA ASP A 83 4.82 -1.49 -13.03
C ASP A 83 4.88 -1.93 -11.57
N GLY A 84 6.07 -2.15 -11.04
CA GLY A 84 6.26 -2.20 -9.61
C GLY A 84 7.65 -2.67 -9.23
N SER A 85 8.08 -2.26 -8.04
CA SER A 85 9.40 -2.58 -7.51
C SER A 85 9.30 -3.15 -6.10
N CYS A 86 10.11 -4.16 -5.84
CA CYS A 86 10.28 -4.82 -4.56
C CYS A 86 11.76 -4.84 -4.18
N PRO A 87 12.34 -3.68 -3.80
CA PRO A 87 13.68 -3.61 -3.26
C PRO A 87 13.82 -4.29 -1.89
N GLY A 88 12.72 -4.56 -1.17
CA GLY A 88 12.75 -5.27 0.10
C GLY A 88 11.39 -5.84 0.52
N GLY A 89 11.40 -6.71 1.54
CA GLY A 89 10.18 -7.33 2.07
C GLY A 89 9.71 -8.55 1.28
N LEU A 90 8.43 -8.89 1.42
CA LEU A 90 7.73 -9.95 0.69
C LEU A 90 6.64 -9.32 -0.16
N CYS A 91 6.79 -9.41 -1.48
CA CYS A 91 5.89 -8.78 -2.43
C CYS A 91 5.13 -9.83 -3.21
N ASN A 92 3.80 -9.70 -3.25
CA ASN A 92 2.94 -10.54 -4.08
C ASN A 92 2.36 -9.69 -5.23
N PHE A 93 2.88 -9.89 -6.43
CA PHE A 93 2.38 -9.28 -7.66
C PHE A 93 1.22 -10.12 -8.19
N VAL A 94 0.00 -9.58 -8.12
CA VAL A 94 -1.23 -10.26 -8.53
C VAL A 94 -1.70 -9.68 -9.86
N LYS A 95 -1.72 -10.51 -10.90
CA LYS A 95 -2.17 -10.15 -12.26
C LYS A 95 -1.59 -8.83 -12.78
N PRO A 96 -0.26 -8.62 -12.79
CA PRO A 96 0.32 -7.40 -13.31
C PRO A 96 -0.13 -7.15 -14.76
N LYS A 97 -0.44 -5.89 -15.11
CA LYS A 97 -1.01 -5.54 -16.43
C LYS A 97 -0.05 -5.75 -17.60
N ARG A 98 1.25 -5.78 -17.30
CA ARG A 98 2.33 -6.05 -18.26
C ARG A 98 3.35 -6.98 -17.62
N SER A 99 4.26 -7.48 -18.43
CA SER A 99 5.43 -8.23 -17.94
C SER A 99 6.24 -7.37 -16.96
N LEU A 100 6.57 -7.95 -15.81
CA LEU A 100 7.45 -7.33 -14.82
C LEU A 100 8.86 -7.18 -15.43
N LYS A 101 9.51 -6.05 -15.18
CA LYS A 101 10.89 -5.78 -15.63
C LYS A 101 11.89 -6.65 -14.88
N GLU A 102 13.10 -6.85 -15.39
CA GLU A 102 14.13 -7.68 -14.74
C GLU A 102 14.46 -7.21 -13.31
N ASP A 103 14.37 -5.91 -13.04
CA ASP A 103 14.68 -5.27 -11.76
C ASP A 103 13.46 -5.08 -10.84
N TYR A 104 12.32 -5.68 -11.17
CA TYR A 104 11.13 -5.60 -10.31
C TYR A 104 11.36 -6.19 -8.91
N CYS A 105 12.33 -7.11 -8.78
CA CYS A 105 12.65 -7.80 -7.54
C CYS A 105 14.15 -7.76 -7.26
N THR A 106 14.61 -6.69 -6.62
CA THR A 106 16.05 -6.41 -6.42
C THR A 106 16.56 -6.78 -5.04
N GLY A 107 15.68 -6.95 -4.04
CA GLY A 107 16.11 -7.31 -2.67
C GLY A 107 15.03 -7.92 -1.78
N GLY A 108 13.80 -8.08 -2.28
CA GLY A 108 12.72 -8.76 -1.58
C GLY A 108 12.52 -10.23 -2.00
N LEU A 109 11.53 -10.86 -1.36
CA LEU A 109 10.96 -12.14 -1.76
C LEU A 109 9.73 -11.87 -2.63
N CYS A 110 9.80 -12.21 -3.92
CA CYS A 110 8.73 -11.89 -4.86
C CYS A 110 7.92 -13.13 -5.24
N LEU A 111 6.60 -12.98 -5.18
CA LEU A 111 5.62 -13.93 -5.67
C LEU A 111 4.89 -13.29 -6.84
N VAL A 112 4.59 -14.06 -7.87
CA VAL A 112 3.71 -13.63 -8.97
C VAL A 112 2.52 -14.57 -9.01
N ASP A 113 1.32 -14.02 -8.84
CA ASP A 113 0.07 -14.76 -8.67
C ASP A 113 0.16 -15.83 -7.58
N SER A 114 0.77 -15.47 -6.44
CA SER A 114 1.06 -16.36 -5.31
C SER A 114 1.90 -17.59 -5.66
N LYS A 115 2.49 -17.63 -6.85
CA LYS A 115 3.49 -18.62 -7.25
C LYS A 115 4.86 -18.00 -6.99
N GLY A 116 5.68 -18.73 -6.24
CA GLY A 116 7.04 -18.31 -5.98
C GLY A 116 7.81 -18.16 -7.28
N GLN A 117 8.35 -16.97 -7.52
CA GLN A 117 9.49 -16.80 -8.40
C GLN A 117 10.65 -16.51 -7.46
N VAL A 118 11.53 -17.51 -7.28
CA VAL A 118 12.82 -17.24 -6.64
C VAL A 118 13.57 -16.36 -7.63
N SER A 119 13.47 -15.03 -7.46
CA SER A 119 14.49 -14.12 -7.95
C SER A 119 15.80 -14.63 -7.36
N SER A 120 16.72 -15.04 -8.23
CA SER A 120 18.02 -15.61 -7.87
C SER A 120 18.62 -14.88 -6.66
N PRO A 121 19.20 -15.60 -5.69
CA PRO A 121 19.87 -14.98 -4.57
C PRO A 121 21.00 -14.11 -5.10
N GLY A 122 20.79 -12.80 -5.12
CA GLY A 122 21.88 -11.83 -5.16
C GLY A 122 22.64 -11.96 -3.85
N SER A 123 23.67 -12.79 -3.84
CA SER A 123 24.74 -12.85 -2.84
C SER A 123 24.30 -12.88 -1.37
N LEU A 124 24.16 -14.10 -0.84
CA LEU A 124 24.93 -14.42 0.36
C LEU A 124 26.41 -14.44 -0.07
N SER A 125 27.07 -13.28 0.01
CA SER A 125 28.52 -13.16 -0.11
C SER A 125 29.03 -12.37 1.09
N GLU A 126 29.57 -13.15 2.04
CA GLU A 126 30.48 -12.82 3.16
C GLU A 126 30.07 -11.81 4.23
#